data_AF-A0A3N4I6C1-F1
#
_entry.id   AF-A0A3N4I6C1-F1
#
_cell.length_a   1.000
_cell.length_b   1.000
_cell.length_c   1.000
_cell.angle_alpha   90.00
_cell.angle_beta   90.00
_cell.angle_gamma   90.00
#
_symmetry.space_group_name_H-M   'P 1'
#
loop_
_entity.id
_entity.type
_entity.pdbx_description
1 polymer ?
#
loop_
_entity_poly.entity_id
_entity_poly.type
_entity_poly.pdbx_seq_one_letter_code
_entity_poly.pdbx_strand_id
1 'polypeptide(L)'
;MVQSDGLSFTIETDTTPLHEYDYNPENPEQSSNLTPTETRLSRTTYVELPPHHSSRPQTFRVRIRALEPINYDAEPGYHFVLSVDGVKSRFCKLMARDEDPGTVVYTGIYVDDEDGNGISERELCFQQIQVVDDELAGETSAEVGR
;
A
#
# COMPACT_ATOMS: atom_id res chain seq x y z
N MET A 1 -1.61 0.79 -14.48
CA MET A 1 -2.23 -0.51 -14.22
C MET A 1 -1.17 -1.56 -14.35
N VAL A 2 -0.79 -2.17 -13.24
CA VAL A 2 0.21 -3.25 -13.22
C VAL A 2 -0.48 -4.59 -13.29
N GLN A 3 0.07 -5.50 -14.08
CA GLN A 3 -0.49 -6.83 -14.31
C GLN A 3 0.47 -7.90 -13.80
N SER A 4 -0.05 -8.91 -13.08
CA SER A 4 0.70 -10.08 -12.62
C SER A 4 -0.23 -11.28 -12.52
N ASP A 5 0.22 -12.43 -13.02
CA ASP A 5 -0.41 -13.73 -12.78
C ASP A 5 -1.93 -13.75 -13.05
N GLY A 6 -2.35 -13.10 -14.14
CA GLY A 6 -3.77 -13.01 -14.51
C GLY A 6 -4.58 -11.99 -13.71
N LEU A 7 -3.95 -11.19 -12.86
CA LEU A 7 -4.54 -10.10 -12.09
C LEU A 7 -4.00 -8.74 -12.53
N SER A 8 -4.79 -7.69 -12.39
CA SER A 8 -4.34 -6.31 -12.37
C SER A 8 -4.47 -5.69 -10.99
N PHE A 9 -3.54 -4.79 -10.69
CA PHE A 9 -3.49 -3.97 -9.50
C PHE A 9 -3.47 -2.51 -9.92
N THR A 10 -4.26 -1.68 -9.23
CA THR A 10 -4.30 -0.23 -9.42
C THR A 10 -4.52 0.50 -8.11
N ILE A 11 -3.82 1.61 -7.93
CA ILE A 11 -4.05 2.56 -6.84
C ILE A 11 -4.74 3.78 -7.46
N GLU A 12 -5.87 4.18 -6.89
CA GLU A 12 -6.65 5.30 -7.39
C GLU A 12 -7.10 6.18 -6.23
N THR A 13 -7.24 7.48 -6.52
CA THR A 13 -7.82 8.44 -5.59
C THR A 13 -9.27 8.70 -5.99
N ASP A 14 -10.06 9.29 -5.09
CA ASP A 14 -11.47 9.59 -5.38
C ASP A 14 -11.66 10.58 -6.55
N THR A 15 -10.63 11.40 -6.81
CA THR A 15 -10.70 12.49 -7.79
C THR A 15 -10.01 12.17 -9.10
N THR A 16 -8.98 11.33 -9.08
CA THR A 16 -8.10 11.14 -10.24
C THR A 16 -7.46 9.75 -10.24
N PRO A 17 -7.41 9.06 -11.39
CA PRO A 17 -6.52 7.92 -11.57
C PRO A 17 -5.07 8.36 -11.36
N LEU A 18 -4.27 7.55 -10.67
CA LEU A 18 -2.83 7.80 -10.54
C LEU A 18 -2.09 7.17 -11.72
N HIS A 19 -0.99 7.81 -12.14
CA HIS A 19 -0.10 7.22 -13.12
C HIS A 19 0.76 6.15 -12.43
N GLU A 20 0.69 4.92 -12.94
CA GLU A 20 1.41 3.77 -12.43
C GLU A 20 2.55 3.38 -13.36
N TYR A 21 3.70 3.05 -12.78
CA TYR A 21 4.91 2.63 -13.47
C TYR A 21 5.33 1.26 -12.94
N ASP A 22 5.50 0.31 -13.86
CA ASP A 22 6.12 -0.98 -13.54
C ASP A 22 7.58 -0.77 -13.15
N TYR A 23 8.02 -1.45 -12.09
CA TYR A 23 9.44 -1.54 -11.77
C TYR A 23 10.18 -2.29 -12.87
N ASN A 24 11.12 -1.62 -13.53
CA ASN A 24 12.02 -2.22 -14.49
C ASN A 24 13.41 -2.42 -13.85
N PRO A 25 13.84 -3.67 -13.57
CA PRO A 25 15.17 -3.94 -13.02
C PRO A 25 16.32 -3.53 -13.96
N GLU A 26 16.05 -3.37 -15.25
CA GLU A 26 17.03 -2.91 -16.25
C GLU A 26 17.13 -1.38 -16.32
N ASN A 27 16.26 -0.66 -15.61
CA ASN A 27 16.36 0.80 -15.49
C ASN A 27 17.27 1.17 -14.31
N PRO A 28 18.47 1.72 -14.55
CA PRO A 28 19.45 2.02 -13.50
C PRO A 28 18.97 3.07 -12.49
N GLU A 29 17.99 3.92 -12.84
CA GLU A 29 17.41 4.89 -11.89
C GLU A 29 16.49 4.20 -10.87
N GLN A 30 15.85 3.10 -11.25
CA GLN A 30 14.91 2.34 -10.40
C GLN A 30 15.63 1.25 -9.59
N SER A 31 16.74 0.69 -10.10
CA SER A 31 17.43 -0.45 -9.48
C SER A 31 18.44 -0.09 -8.38
N SER A 32 18.66 1.20 -8.10
CA SER A 32 19.78 1.65 -7.24
C SER A 32 19.63 1.31 -5.76
N ASN A 33 18.42 0.97 -5.28
CA ASN A 33 18.12 0.80 -3.85
C ASN A 33 17.52 -0.57 -3.45
N LEU A 34 17.41 -1.54 -4.37
CA LEU A 34 16.79 -2.85 -4.09
C LEU A 34 17.77 -4.00 -4.28
N THR A 35 17.67 -5.00 -3.41
CA THR A 35 18.47 -6.22 -3.50
C THR A 35 17.93 -7.16 -4.60
N PRO A 36 18.79 -7.99 -5.26
CA PRO A 36 18.36 -8.93 -6.30
C PRO A 36 17.28 -9.94 -5.85
N THR A 37 17.16 -10.16 -4.54
CA THR A 37 16.15 -11.06 -3.96
C THR A 37 14.77 -10.41 -3.91
N GLU A 38 14.69 -9.10 -3.64
CA GLU A 38 13.45 -8.32 -3.68
C GLU A 38 12.93 -8.22 -5.13
N THR A 39 13.83 -8.19 -6.10
CA THR A 39 13.49 -8.11 -7.54
C THR A 39 12.74 -9.34 -8.07
N ARG A 40 12.88 -10.51 -7.43
CA ARG A 40 12.35 -11.79 -7.95
C ARG A 40 10.97 -12.18 -7.40
N LEU A 41 10.50 -11.55 -6.33
CA LEU A 41 9.29 -11.98 -5.62
C LEU A 41 8.25 -10.87 -5.38
N SER A 42 8.62 -9.60 -5.58
CA SER A 42 7.69 -8.47 -5.51
C SER A 42 7.69 -7.72 -6.84
N ARG A 43 6.55 -7.72 -7.55
CA ARG A 43 6.33 -6.73 -8.61
C ARG A 43 6.05 -5.40 -7.92
N THR A 44 7.06 -4.54 -7.90
CA THR A 44 6.94 -3.19 -7.35
C THR A 44 6.28 -2.28 -8.38
N THR A 45 5.30 -1.49 -7.94
CA THR A 45 4.66 -0.46 -8.75
C THR A 45 4.92 0.87 -8.10
N TYR A 46 5.40 1.84 -8.87
CA TYR A 46 5.46 3.23 -8.42
C TYR A 46 4.23 3.97 -8.90
N VAL A 47 3.68 4.83 -8.04
CA VAL A 47 2.60 5.73 -8.38
C VAL A 47 3.04 7.17 -8.25
N GLU A 48 2.79 7.97 -9.28
CA GLU A 48 3.00 9.41 -9.19
C GLU A 48 1.82 10.05 -8.49
N LEU A 49 2.10 10.68 -7.35
CA LEU A 49 1.10 11.45 -6.61
C LEU A 49 0.89 12.80 -7.29
N PRO A 50 -0.35 13.31 -7.35
CA PRO A 50 -0.59 14.64 -7.89
C PRO A 50 0.20 15.69 -7.09
N PRO A 51 0.67 16.77 -7.75
CA PRO A 51 1.57 17.74 -7.13
C PRO A 51 1.00 18.34 -5.84
N HIS A 52 1.90 18.62 -4.90
CA HIS A 52 1.83 19.05 -3.49
C HIS A 52 0.81 20.14 -3.06
N HIS A 53 -0.18 20.49 -3.88
CA HIS A 53 -1.13 21.55 -3.60
C HIS A 53 -2.18 21.17 -2.55
N SER A 54 -2.30 19.90 -2.17
CA SER A 54 -3.19 19.49 -1.09
C SER A 54 -2.46 19.52 0.25
N SER A 55 -2.67 20.60 1.01
CA SER A 55 -2.35 20.67 2.46
C SER A 55 -3.14 19.67 3.32
N ARG A 56 -3.85 18.73 2.69
CA ARG A 56 -4.73 17.74 3.30
C ARG A 56 -4.32 16.35 2.81
N PRO A 57 -4.39 15.33 3.68
CA PRO A 57 -4.23 13.95 3.26
C PRO A 57 -5.19 13.60 2.13
N GLN A 58 -4.71 12.86 1.13
CA GLN A 58 -5.53 12.41 0.01
C GLN A 58 -5.85 10.93 0.16
N THR A 59 -7.13 10.59 0.29
CA THR A 59 -7.57 9.20 0.39
C THR A 59 -7.30 8.46 -0.91
N PHE A 60 -6.86 7.22 -0.79
CA PHE A 60 -6.70 6.32 -1.92
C PHE A 60 -7.33 4.96 -1.63
N ARG A 61 -7.63 4.23 -2.70
CA ARG A 61 -8.08 2.85 -2.64
C ARG A 61 -7.22 1.98 -3.55
N VAL A 62 -7.11 0.72 -3.18
CA VAL A 62 -6.41 -0.30 -3.95
C VAL A 62 -7.44 -1.20 -4.60
N ARG A 63 -7.43 -1.28 -5.93
CA ARG A 63 -8.28 -2.20 -6.70
C ARG A 63 -7.44 -3.32 -7.27
N ILE A 64 -7.89 -4.54 -7.06
CA ILE A 64 -7.33 -5.75 -7.65
C ILE A 64 -8.43 -6.38 -8.51
N ARG A 65 -8.11 -6.77 -9.75
CA ARG A 65 -9.08 -7.34 -10.69
C ARG A 65 -8.49 -8.51 -11.46
N ALA A 66 -9.27 -9.56 -11.68
CA ALA A 66 -8.89 -10.61 -12.61
C ALA A 66 -8.96 -10.11 -14.06
N LEU A 67 -7.90 -10.32 -14.82
CA LEU A 67 -7.80 -9.96 -16.24
C LEU A 67 -8.67 -10.87 -17.12
N GLU A 68 -8.80 -12.13 -16.71
CA GLU A 68 -9.66 -13.12 -17.31
C GLU A 68 -10.67 -13.62 -16.27
N PRO A 69 -11.84 -14.12 -16.69
CA PRO A 69 -12.78 -14.76 -15.78
C PRO A 69 -12.12 -15.94 -15.05
N ILE A 70 -12.17 -15.94 -13.73
CA ILE A 70 -11.61 -17.03 -12.91
C ILE A 70 -12.47 -18.28 -13.11
N ASN A 71 -11.83 -19.40 -13.47
CA ASN A 71 -12.49 -20.69 -13.52
C ASN A 71 -12.57 -21.29 -12.11
N TYR A 72 -13.64 -20.97 -11.38
CA TYR A 72 -13.81 -21.41 -10.00
C TYR A 72 -13.97 -22.92 -9.82
N ASP A 73 -14.20 -23.68 -10.90
CA ASP A 73 -14.25 -25.14 -10.85
C ASP A 73 -12.84 -25.76 -10.85
N ALA A 74 -11.83 -25.01 -11.30
CA ALA A 74 -10.42 -25.42 -11.32
C ALA A 74 -9.60 -24.75 -10.20
N GLU A 75 -9.97 -23.54 -9.79
CA GLU A 75 -9.27 -22.75 -8.78
C GLU A 75 -10.25 -22.20 -7.73
N PRO A 76 -9.97 -22.33 -6.42
CA PRO A 76 -10.91 -21.88 -5.39
C PRO A 76 -11.07 -20.35 -5.31
N GLY A 77 -10.20 -19.58 -5.97
CA GLY A 77 -10.15 -18.11 -5.92
C GLY A 77 -8.84 -17.59 -5.33
N TYR A 78 -8.83 -16.30 -4.96
CA TYR A 78 -7.65 -15.62 -4.42
C TYR A 78 -7.92 -14.98 -3.07
N HIS A 79 -6.95 -15.09 -2.15
CA HIS A 79 -6.94 -14.36 -0.89
C HIS A 79 -5.91 -13.24 -0.94
N PHE A 80 -6.35 -12.02 -0.68
CA PHE A 80 -5.50 -10.84 -0.65
C PHE A 80 -5.31 -10.37 0.78
N VAL A 81 -4.10 -9.92 1.11
CA VAL A 81 -3.81 -9.23 2.37
C VAL A 81 -3.08 -7.95 2.07
N LEU A 82 -3.61 -6.84 2.55
CA LEU A 82 -2.99 -5.52 2.40
C LEU A 82 -2.08 -5.21 3.60
N SER A 83 -0.92 -4.63 3.30
CA SER A 83 -0.01 -4.05 4.29
C SER A 83 0.43 -2.67 3.81
N VAL A 84 0.44 -1.69 4.71
CA VAL A 84 0.87 -0.31 4.44
C VAL A 84 1.81 0.12 5.56
N ASP A 85 3.00 0.60 5.22
CA ASP A 85 4.03 1.06 6.17
C ASP A 85 4.29 0.07 7.33
N GLY A 86 4.36 -1.23 6.99
CA GLY A 86 4.57 -2.30 7.97
C GLY A 86 3.33 -2.71 8.78
N VAL A 87 2.22 -1.97 8.65
CA VAL A 87 0.95 -2.31 9.28
C VAL A 87 0.14 -3.23 8.36
N LYS A 88 -0.09 -4.46 8.81
CA LYS A 88 -0.85 -5.49 8.07
C LYS A 88 -2.32 -5.47 8.49
N SER A 89 -3.22 -5.50 7.49
CA SER A 89 -4.66 -5.62 7.74
C SER A 89 -5.00 -6.92 8.48
N ARG A 90 -5.86 -6.81 9.49
CA ARG A 90 -6.41 -7.94 10.27
C ARG A 90 -7.30 -8.84 9.44
N PHE A 91 -8.04 -8.27 8.49
CA PHE A 91 -8.87 -9.02 7.56
C PHE A 91 -8.22 -9.11 6.18
N CYS A 92 -8.38 -10.28 5.56
CA CYS A 92 -8.13 -10.50 4.15
C CYS A 92 -9.41 -10.26 3.35
N LYS A 93 -9.26 -9.85 2.09
CA LYS A 93 -10.37 -9.85 1.12
C LYS A 93 -10.25 -11.06 0.20
N LEU A 94 -11.40 -11.66 -0.11
CA LEU A 94 -11.49 -12.86 -0.92
C LEU A 94 -12.07 -12.50 -2.30
N MET A 95 -11.44 -13.03 -3.35
CA MET A 95 -12.00 -13.04 -4.70
C MET A 95 -12.42 -14.47 -5.00
N ALA A 96 -13.69 -14.76 -4.74
CA ALA A 96 -14.29 -16.09 -4.92
C ALA A 96 -15.68 -15.96 -5.55
N ARG A 97 -16.24 -17.11 -5.94
CA ARG A 97 -17.51 -17.22 -6.67
C ARG A 97 -18.69 -16.49 -6.01
N ASP A 98 -18.78 -16.49 -4.69
CA ASP A 98 -19.98 -16.08 -3.94
C ASP A 98 -19.91 -14.67 -3.33
N GLU A 99 -18.73 -14.04 -3.30
CA GLU A 99 -18.55 -12.72 -2.68
C GLU A 99 -18.39 -11.61 -3.73
N ASP A 100 -17.20 -11.48 -4.32
CA ASP A 100 -16.90 -10.46 -5.33
C ASP A 100 -16.23 -11.11 -6.56
N PRO A 101 -17.01 -11.50 -7.60
CA PRO A 101 -16.46 -12.24 -8.72
C PRO A 101 -15.50 -11.38 -9.54
N GLY A 102 -14.20 -11.67 -9.39
CA GLY A 102 -13.15 -11.11 -10.24
C GLY A 102 -12.69 -9.70 -9.88
N THR A 103 -13.13 -9.08 -8.78
CA THR A 103 -12.62 -7.75 -8.34
C THR A 103 -12.63 -7.63 -6.82
N VAL A 104 -11.59 -7.05 -6.25
CA VAL A 104 -11.45 -6.73 -4.82
C VAL A 104 -11.03 -5.28 -4.69
N VAL A 105 -11.61 -4.55 -3.74
CA VAL A 105 -11.27 -3.15 -3.47
C VAL A 105 -10.96 -2.95 -1.99
N TYR A 106 -9.79 -2.40 -1.66
CA TYR A 106 -9.46 -1.91 -0.33
C TYR A 106 -9.62 -0.40 -0.27
N THR A 107 -10.55 0.06 0.57
CA THR A 107 -10.74 1.48 0.94
C THR A 107 -10.00 1.85 2.23
N GLY A 108 -9.55 0.84 2.98
CA GLY A 108 -8.96 0.95 4.30
C GLY A 108 -8.19 -0.30 4.68
N ILE A 109 -7.55 -0.24 5.84
CA ILE A 109 -6.99 -1.40 6.54
C ILE A 109 -7.73 -1.61 7.87
N TYR A 110 -7.96 -2.87 8.21
CA TYR A 110 -8.52 -3.21 9.52
C TYR A 110 -7.38 -3.41 10.51
N VAL A 111 -7.39 -2.65 11.60
CA VAL A 111 -6.37 -2.71 12.65
C VAL A 111 -7.04 -2.85 14.00
N ASP A 112 -6.32 -3.37 14.99
CA ASP A 112 -6.83 -3.37 16.35
C ASP A 112 -7.01 -1.91 16.82
N ASP A 113 -8.02 -1.68 17.65
CA ASP A 113 -8.14 -0.41 18.34
C ASP A 113 -6.97 -0.20 19.33
N GLU A 114 -6.82 1.04 19.81
CA GLU A 114 -5.73 1.40 20.72
C GLU A 114 -5.76 0.59 22.02
N ASP A 115 -6.95 0.14 22.42
CA ASP A 115 -7.20 -0.66 23.62
C ASP A 115 -7.08 -2.18 23.40
N GLY A 116 -6.88 -2.64 22.15
CA GLY A 116 -6.80 -4.05 21.76
C GLY A 116 -8.09 -4.87 21.95
N ASN A 117 -9.23 -4.21 22.14
CA ASN A 117 -10.53 -4.82 22.43
C ASN A 117 -11.46 -4.89 21.21
N GLY A 118 -11.06 -4.28 20.10
CA GLY A 118 -11.87 -4.17 18.90
C GLY A 118 -11.04 -4.09 17.64
N ILE A 119 -11.71 -4.19 16.49
CA ILE A 119 -11.11 -3.99 15.18
C ILE A 119 -11.78 -2.77 14.56
N SER A 120 -10.96 -1.82 14.11
CA SER A 120 -11.41 -0.60 13.44
C SER A 120 -10.89 -0.56 12.00
N GLU A 121 -11.72 -0.08 11.07
CA GLU A 121 -11.27 0.24 9.72
C GLU A 121 -10.64 1.63 9.74
N ARG A 122 -9.44 1.75 9.16
CA ARG A 122 -8.73 3.03 8.98
C ARG A 122 -8.59 3.31 7.50
N GLU A 123 -9.01 4.50 7.10
CA GLU A 123 -8.85 4.98 5.73
C GLU A 123 -7.37 5.10 5.37
N LEU A 124 -7.06 4.86 4.10
CA LEU A 124 -5.72 4.98 3.56
C LEU A 124 -5.55 6.35 2.92
N CYS A 125 -4.51 7.08 3.31
CA CYS A 125 -4.22 8.40 2.76
C CYS A 125 -2.75 8.60 2.43
N PHE A 126 -2.48 9.33 1.35
CA PHE A 126 -1.17 9.88 1.09
C PHE A 126 -0.95 11.13 1.93
N GLN A 127 0.18 11.17 2.64
CA GLN A 127 0.61 12.31 3.43
C GLN A 127 2.08 12.61 3.14
N GLN A 128 2.44 13.90 3.11
CA GLN A 128 3.83 14.31 3.03
C GLN A 128 4.58 13.84 4.28
N ILE A 129 5.70 13.15 4.08
CA ILE A 129 6.61 12.78 5.16
C ILE A 129 7.11 14.08 5.81
N GLN A 130 6.81 14.25 7.09
CA GLN A 130 7.41 15.31 7.89
C GLN A 130 8.82 14.85 8.24
N VAL A 131 9.83 15.45 7.61
CA VAL A 131 11.22 15.28 8.04
C VAL A 131 11.36 16.11 9.31
N VAL A 132 11.44 15.43 10.45
CA VAL A 132 11.85 16.08 11.69
C VAL A 132 13.36 16.03 11.71
N ASP A 133 14.01 17.17 11.60
CA ASP A 133 15.46 17.26 11.75
C ASP A 133 15.81 16.86 13.21
N ASP A 134 16.50 15.73 13.36
CA ASP A 134 16.97 15.17 14.65
C ASP A 134 18.08 16.02 15.33
N GLU A 135 18.31 17.26 14.89
CA GLU A 135 19.44 18.09 15.33
C GLU A 135 19.17 18.97 16.58
N LEU A 136 18.10 18.71 17.35
CA LEU A 136 17.80 19.50 18.57
C LEU A 136 17.56 18.66 19.84
N ALA A 137 18.14 17.45 19.91
CA ALA A 137 18.12 16.61 21.12
C ALA A 137 19.46 16.51 21.87
N GLY A 138 20.38 17.46 21.65
CA GLY A 138 21.66 17.53 22.36
C GLY A 138 21.92 18.93 22.91
N GLU A 139 22.29 19.02 24.19
CA GLU A 139 22.79 20.21 24.89
C GLU A 139 21.75 21.18 25.49
N THR A 140 20.96 20.69 26.44
CA THR A 140 20.76 21.43 27.71
C THR A 140 20.88 20.48 28.89
N SER A 141 22.10 20.12 29.27
CA SER A 141 22.42 19.69 30.63
C SER A 141 23.07 20.87 31.36
N ALA A 142 22.23 21.75 31.89
CA ALA A 142 22.63 22.70 32.91
C ALA A 142 22.41 22.06 34.30
N GLU A 143 23.50 22.00 35.07
CA GLU A 143 23.64 21.93 36.54
C GLU A 143 22.80 20.92 37.38
N VAL A 144 23.46 20.18 38.28
CA VAL A 144 23.48 20.44 39.74
C VAL A 144 24.44 19.48 40.47
N GLY A 145 25.45 20.03 41.15
CA GLY A 145 25.82 19.64 42.52
C GLY A 145 26.89 18.56 42.74
N ARG A 146 28.12 18.98 43.10
CA ARG A 146 28.64 18.95 44.48
C ARG A 146 29.99 19.66 44.59
#